data_AF-A0A2G6IVH6-F1
#
_entry.id   AF-A0A2G6IVH6-F1
#
_cell.length_a   1.000
_cell.length_b   1.000
_cell.length_c   1.000
_cell.angle_alpha   90.00
_cell.angle_beta   90.00
_cell.angle_gamma   90.00
#
_symmetry.space_group_name_H-M   'P 1'
#
loop_
_entity.id
_entity.type
_entity.pdbx_description
1 polymer ?
#
loop_
_entity_poly.entity_id
_entity_poly.type
_entity_poly.pdbx_seq_one_letter_code
_entity_poly.pdbx_strand_id
1 'polypeptide(L)' 'MTNLPHFARFWMVCRKPTGPRSKTEPRARYSSFEDAMTAAQKLSKENNAQFHVLETVATARPGDIEQETLL' A
#
# COMPACT_ATOMS: atom_id res chain seq x y z
N MET A 1 -8.97 10.44 5.53
CA MET A 1 -7.72 10.24 6.28
C MET A 1 -7.87 8.97 7.09
N THR A 2 -6.85 8.12 7.15
CA THR A 2 -6.91 6.78 7.75
C THR A 2 -6.93 6.83 9.27
N ASN A 3 -7.87 6.14 9.93
CA ASN A 3 -7.99 6.04 11.40
C ASN A 3 -7.04 5.01 12.05
N LEU A 4 -6.05 4.51 11.32
CA LEU A 4 -5.09 3.53 11.84
C LEU A 4 -4.00 4.22 12.67
N PRO A 5 -3.59 3.62 13.80
CA PRO A 5 -2.47 4.14 14.58
C PRO A 5 -1.18 4.08 13.76
N HIS A 6 -0.27 5.04 13.98
CA HIS A 6 0.95 5.20 13.18
C HIS A 6 1.78 3.91 13.06
N PHE A 7 1.86 3.09 14.10
CA PHE A 7 2.61 1.83 14.07
C PHE A 7 2.02 0.77 13.12
N ALA A 8 0.72 0.86 12.81
CA ALA A 8 0.03 -0.02 11.88
C ALA A 8 0.11 0.48 10.42
N ARG A 9 0.51 1.74 10.22
CA ARG A 9 0.71 2.32 8.90
C ARG A 9 2.08 1.90 8.38
N PHE A 10 2.09 1.38 7.18
CA PHE A 10 3.30 1.17 6.42
C PHE A 10 3.00 1.43 4.95
N TRP A 11 4.06 1.73 4.21
CA TRP A 11 3.96 1.95 2.78
C TRP A 11 4.62 0.80 2.04
N MET A 12 4.07 0.50 0.87
CA MET A 12 4.70 -0.41 -0.07
C MET A 12 4.65 0.20 -1.47
N VAL A 13 5.43 -0.36 -2.39
CA VAL A 13 5.47 0.09 -3.77
C VAL A 13 5.19 -1.08 -4.69
N CYS A 14 4.31 -0.88 -5.68
CA CYS A 14 4.03 -1.86 -6.73
C CYS A 14 3.98 -1.20 -8.11
N ARG A 15 4.19 -1.98 -9.16
CA ARG A 15 3.91 -1.51 -10.53
C ARG A 15 2.41 -1.31 -10.68
N LYS A 16 2.00 -0.22 -11.35
CA LYS A 16 0.58 0.02 -11.66
C LYS A 16 0.00 -1.18 -12.41
N PRO A 17 -1.04 -1.84 -11.87
CA PRO A 17 -1.71 -2.92 -12.60
C PRO A 17 -2.40 -2.34 -13.84
N THR A 18 -2.20 -2.98 -15.00
CA THR A 18 -2.69 -2.51 -16.29
C THR A 18 -3.84 -3.34 -16.86
N GLY A 19 -4.25 -4.42 -16.17
CA GLY A 19 -5.40 -5.22 -16.59
C GLY A 19 -5.99 -6.07 -15.45
N PRO A 20 -7.15 -6.72 -15.70
CA PRO A 20 -7.92 -7.43 -14.67
C PRO A 20 -7.19 -8.61 -14.01
N ARG A 21 -6.15 -9.15 -14.66
CA ARG A 21 -5.34 -10.27 -14.16
C ARG A 21 -3.92 -9.86 -13.79
N SER A 22 -3.61 -8.56 -13.80
CA SER A 22 -2.29 -8.08 -13.39
C SER A 22 -2.12 -8.30 -11.90
N LYS A 23 -1.12 -9.10 -11.52
CA LYS A 23 -0.76 -9.27 -10.12
C LYS A 23 0.02 -8.04 -9.62
N THR A 24 -0.42 -7.48 -8.51
CA THR A 24 0.38 -6.52 -7.74
C THR A 24 1.16 -7.29 -6.68
N GLU A 25 2.49 -7.31 -6.80
CA GLU A 25 3.37 -7.94 -5.81
C GLU A 25 4.28 -6.88 -5.16
N PRO A 26 3.76 -6.04 -4.26
CA PRO A 26 4.59 -5.19 -3.44
C PRO A 26 5.43 -6.05 -2.48
N ARG A 27 6.77 -6.00 -2.60
CA ARG A 27 7.70 -6.83 -1.79
C ARG A 27 8.43 -6.05 -0.71
N ALA A 28 8.64 -4.76 -0.91
CA ALA A 28 9.33 -3.89 0.01
C ALA A 28 8.35 -3.14 0.90
N ARG A 29 8.65 -3.08 2.21
CA ARG A 29 7.94 -2.29 3.20
C ARG A 29 8.78 -1.07 3.58
N TYR A 30 8.15 0.09 3.61
CA TYR A 30 8.75 1.38 3.97
C TYR A 30 8.07 1.95 5.22
N SER A 31 8.88 2.56 6.09
CA SER A 31 8.43 3.20 7.34
C SER A 31 7.87 4.61 7.15
N SER A 32 8.18 5.25 6.01
CA SER A 32 7.68 6.59 5.68
C SER A 32 7.16 6.64 4.24
N PHE A 33 6.24 7.59 3.99
CA PHE A 33 5.78 7.89 2.63
C PHE A 33 6.92 8.42 1.74
N GLU A 34 7.83 9.21 2.29
CA GLU A 34 8.96 9.82 1.58
C GLU A 34 9.92 8.76 1.02
N ASP A 35 10.25 7.75 1.83
CA ASP A 35 11.08 6.62 1.41
C ASP A 35 10.39 5.80 0.30
N ALA A 36 9.09 5.54 0.48
CA ALA A 36 8.30 4.81 -0.50
C ALA A 36 8.20 5.57 -1.83
N MET A 37 8.01 6.89 -1.78
CA MET A 37 7.90 7.74 -2.96
C MET A 37 9.25 7.83 -3.69
N THR A 38 10.35 7.96 -2.95
CA THR A 38 11.71 7.93 -3.52
C THR A 38 11.97 6.60 -4.23
N ALA A 39 11.59 5.48 -3.62
CA ALA A 39 11.71 4.16 -4.24
C ALA A 39 10.83 4.00 -5.49
N ALA A 40 9.57 4.48 -5.44
CA ALA A 40 8.66 4.45 -6.58
C ALA A 40 9.18 5.26 -7.76
N GLN A 41 9.74 6.44 -7.52
CA GLN A 41 10.36 7.27 -8.55
C GLN A 41 11.58 6.60 -9.17
N LYS A 42 12.44 5.97 -8.35
CA LYS A 42 13.60 5.20 -8.83
C LYS A 42 13.14 4.05 -9.75
N LEU A 43 12.22 3.21 -9.27
CA LEU A 43 11.69 2.08 -10.04
C LEU A 43 11.00 2.52 -11.33
N SER A 44 10.29 3.65 -11.29
CA SER A 44 9.63 4.23 -12.46
C SER A 44 10.61 4.62 -13.55
N LYS A 45 11.73 5.27 -13.18
CA LYS A 45 12.81 5.64 -14.11
C LYS A 45 13.50 4.40 -14.68
N GLU A 46 13.82 3.43 -13.84
CA GLU A 46 14.54 2.20 -14.25
C GLU A 46 13.73 1.33 -15.21
N ASN A 47 12.40 1.30 -15.06
CA ASN A 47 11.53 0.40 -15.82
C ASN A 47 10.67 1.13 -16.87
N ASN A 48 10.82 2.45 -17.01
CA ASN A 48 9.98 3.32 -17.82
C ASN A 48 8.47 3.00 -17.65
N ALA A 49 8.02 2.88 -16.40
CA ALA A 49 6.67 2.43 -16.07
C ALA A 49 6.09 3.17 -14.87
N GLN A 50 4.77 3.17 -14.73
CA GLN A 50 4.10 3.75 -13.57
C GLN A 50 4.18 2.80 -12.36
N PHE A 51 4.48 3.36 -11.19
CA PHE A 51 4.45 2.68 -9.91
C PHE A 51 3.49 3.40 -8.97
N HIS A 52 2.85 2.64 -8.08
CA HIS A 52 1.96 3.14 -7.05
C HIS A 52 2.59 2.96 -5.68
N VAL A 53 2.40 3.97 -4.84
CA VAL A 53 2.66 3.89 -3.41
C VAL A 53 1.34 3.45 -2.76
N LEU A 54 1.38 2.32 -2.06
CA LEU A 54 0.28 1.76 -1.31
C LEU A 54 0.46 2.11 0.16
N GLU A 55 -0.63 2.45 0.85
CA GLU A 55 -0.65 2.68 2.29
C GLU A 55 -1.65 1.70 2.92
N THR A 56 -1.32 1.20 4.11
CA THR A 56 -2.29 0.47 4.93
C THR A 56 -3.42 1.41 5.38
N VAL A 57 -4.63 1.18 4.87
CA VAL A 57 -5.83 1.95 5.24
C VAL A 57 -6.75 1.22 6.23
N ALA A 58 -6.65 -0.11 6.30
CA ALA A 58 -7.40 -0.95 7.23
C ALA A 58 -6.60 -2.22 7.56
N THR A 59 -6.91 -2.88 8.67
CA THR A 59 -6.40 -4.22 9.02
C THR A 59 -7.59 -5.10 9.36
N ALA A 60 -7.65 -6.30 8.76
CA ALA A 60 -8.63 -7.31 9.10
C ALA A 60 -7.92 -8.49 9.78
N ARG A 61 -8.49 -9.01 10.86
CA ARG A 61 -8.02 -10.20 11.58
C ARG A 61 -9.05 -11.33 11.46
N PRO A 62 -8.61 -12.59 11.43
CA PRO A 62 -9.55 -13.71 11.56
C PRO A 62 -10.37 -13.57 12.85
N GLY A 63 -11.70 -13.48 12.74
CA GLY A 63 -12.61 -13.28 13.87
C GLY A 63 -13.09 -11.83 14.07
N ASP A 64 -12.65 -10.87 13.26
CA ASP A 64 -13.28 -9.55 13.18
C ASP A 64 -14.68 -9.71 12.54
N ILE A 65 -15.66 -10.13 13.34
CA ILE A 65 -17.08 -10.06 12.97
C ILE A 65 -17.45 -8.57 13.02
N GLU A 66 -17.92 -8.04 11.89
CA GLU A 66 -18.36 -6.65 11.68
C GLU A 66 -18.83 -5.97 12.96
N GLN A 67 -17.95 -5.18 13.60
CA GLN A 67 -18.37 -4.10 14.49
C GLN A 67 -18.85 -2.90 13.64
N GLU A 68 -19.70 -3.17 12.65
CA GLU A 68 -20.47 -2.19 11.88
C GLU A 68 -21.95 -2.31 12.27
N THR A 69 -22.24 -2.28 13.58
CA THR A 69 -23.55 -1.83 14.05
C THR A 69 -23.38 -1.32 15.47
N LEU A 70 -23.33 0.01 15.62
CA LEU A 70 -23.83 0.82 16.75
C LEU A 70 -23.32 2.26 16.52
N LEU A 71 -23.96 2.94 15.56
CA LEU A 71 -24.20 4.38 15.62
C LEU A 71 -25.62 4.59 16.17
#